data_AF-A0A917EKT7-F1
#
_entry.id   AF-A0A917EKT7-F1
#
_cell.length_a   1.000
_cell.length_b   1.000
_cell.length_c   1.000
_cell.angle_alpha   90.00
_cell.angle_beta   90.00
_cell.angle_gamma   90.00
#
_symmetry.space_group_name_H-M   'P 1'
#
loop_
_entity.id
_entity.type
_entity.pdbx_description
1 polymer ?
#
loop_
_entity_poly.entity_id
_entity_poly.type
_entity_poly.pdbx_seq_one_letter_code
_entity_poly.pdbx_strand_id
1 'polypeptide(L)'
;MTQTPPDMLYHGTSSENATSILVEGLKPGADDHVHLSSDPAKAREAAAHLVKPVVFSVYAGAAFSEGQSFSSAADDLWLTESVHPDFLYLPHVRGAE
;
A
#
# COMPACT_ATOMS: atom_id res chain seq x y z
N MET A 1 6.21 -5.47 -17.11
CA MET A 1 5.84 -4.31 -17.94
C MET A 1 5.06 -3.37 -17.06
N THR A 2 5.44 -2.10 -16.99
CA THR A 2 4.71 -1.13 -16.18
C THR A 2 3.34 -0.86 -16.78
N GLN A 3 2.35 -0.69 -15.92
CA GLN A 3 0.96 -0.40 -16.27
C GLN A 3 0.50 0.81 -15.47
N THR A 4 -0.37 1.62 -16.08
CA THR A 4 -0.97 2.77 -15.42
C THR A 4 -1.88 2.27 -14.30
N PRO A 5 -1.58 2.55 -13.02
CA PRO A 5 -2.40 2.10 -11.92
C PRO A 5 -3.68 2.95 -11.80
N PRO A 6 -4.67 2.48 -11.03
CA PRO A 6 -5.75 3.34 -10.53
C PRO A 6 -5.18 4.50 -9.71
N ASP A 7 -5.99 5.54 -9.54
CA ASP A 7 -5.60 6.72 -8.74
C ASP A 7 -5.21 6.34 -7.31
N MET A 8 -5.93 5.37 -6.75
CA MET A 8 -5.77 4.88 -5.39
C MET A 8 -5.61 3.36 -5.35
N LEU A 9 -4.61 2.91 -4.60
CA LEU A 9 -4.40 1.52 -4.21
C LEU A 9 -4.32 1.42 -2.68
N TYR A 10 -4.32 0.20 -2.15
CA TYR A 10 -4.38 -0.06 -0.72
C TYR A 10 -3.37 -1.12 -0.28
N HIS A 11 -2.72 -0.89 0.85
CA HIS A 11 -1.77 -1.82 1.44
C HIS A 11 -2.17 -2.16 2.88
N GLY A 12 -2.45 -3.43 3.13
CA GLY A 12 -2.72 -3.93 4.47
C GLY A 12 -1.44 -4.31 5.20
N THR A 13 -1.22 -3.77 6.40
CA THR A 13 -0.03 -4.04 7.22
C THR A 13 -0.36 -4.00 8.71
N SER A 14 0.61 -4.33 9.56
CA SER A 14 0.47 -4.22 11.02
C SER A 14 0.73 -2.78 11.48
N SER A 15 0.06 -2.36 12.54
CA SER A 15 0.32 -1.05 13.17
C SER A 15 1.77 -0.85 13.61
N GLU A 16 2.50 -1.92 13.92
CA GLU A 16 3.93 -1.88 14.26
C GLU A 16 4.76 -1.42 13.06
N ASN A 17 4.49 -1.96 11.88
CA ASN A 17 5.17 -1.56 10.64
C ASN A 17 4.70 -0.18 10.14
N ALA A 18 3.49 0.24 10.49
CA ALA A 18 2.91 1.49 10.02
C ALA A 18 3.79 2.71 10.35
N THR A 19 4.42 2.72 11.52
CA THR A 19 5.30 3.83 11.94
C THR A 19 6.52 3.92 11.04
N SER A 20 7.19 2.81 10.76
CA SER A 20 8.35 2.80 9.86
C SER A 20 7.94 3.12 8.42
N ILE A 21 6.80 2.61 7.95
CA ILE A 21 6.28 2.88 6.61
C ILE A 21 5.99 4.38 6.41
N LEU A 22 5.48 5.08 7.42
CA LEU A 22 5.24 6.53 7.35
C LEU A 22 6.52 7.35 7.27
N VAL A 23 7.64 6.84 7.78
CA VAL A 23 8.93 7.54 7.77
C VAL A 23 9.77 7.17 6.55
N GLU A 24 9.78 5.88 6.20
CA GLU A 24 10.67 5.32 5.18
C GLU A 24 9.99 5.05 3.84
N GLY A 25 8.66 5.07 3.79
CA GLY A 25 7.86 4.62 2.66
C GLY A 25 7.57 3.12 2.67
N LEU A 26 6.83 2.65 1.66
CA LEU A 26 6.66 1.22 1.43
C LEU A 26 7.89 0.70 0.69
N LYS A 27 8.61 -0.21 1.33
CA LYS A 27 9.75 -0.91 0.76
C LYS A 27 9.39 -2.38 0.56
N PRO A 28 9.97 -3.03 -0.45
CA PRO A 28 9.74 -4.45 -0.65
C PRO A 28 10.36 -5.19 0.53
N GLY A 29 9.63 -6.21 1.01
CA GLY A 29 10.14 -7.12 2.02
C GLY A 29 11.07 -8.17 1.39
N ALA A 30 10.89 -9.43 1.78
CA ALA A 30 11.65 -10.54 1.20
C ALA A 30 11.23 -10.92 -0.23
N ASP A 31 10.09 -10.43 -0.72
CA ASP A 31 9.47 -10.84 -1.99
C ASP A 31 9.80 -9.92 -3.18
N ASP A 32 10.84 -9.08 -3.05
CA ASP A 32 11.34 -8.13 -4.06
C ASP A 32 10.36 -7.01 -4.47
N HIS A 33 9.05 -7.14 -4.18
CA HIS A 33 8.01 -6.16 -4.54
C HIS A 33 7.03 -5.91 -3.39
N VAL A 34 6.41 -4.72 -3.41
CA VAL A 34 5.31 -4.32 -2.54
C VAL A 34 3.99 -4.76 -3.18
N HIS A 35 3.19 -5.52 -2.40
CA HIS A 35 1.85 -5.93 -2.78
C HIS A 35 0.81 -4.85 -2.42
N LEU A 36 0.03 -4.44 -3.42
CA LEU A 36 -1.03 -3.45 -3.30
C LEU A 36 -2.33 -4.05 -3.85
N SER A 37 -3.47 -3.63 -3.31
CA SER A 37 -4.81 -3.98 -3.84
C SER A 37 -5.56 -2.75 -4.33
N SER A 38 -6.32 -2.91 -5.41
CA SER A 38 -7.30 -1.90 -5.86
C SER A 38 -8.51 -1.83 -4.94
N ASP A 39 -8.80 -2.92 -4.22
CA ASP A 39 -9.94 -3.03 -3.31
C ASP A 39 -9.50 -2.92 -1.83
N PRO A 40 -10.05 -1.97 -1.06
CA PRO A 40 -9.69 -1.78 0.34
C PRO A 40 -10.17 -2.91 1.25
N ALA A 41 -11.28 -3.60 0.91
CA ALA A 41 -11.76 -4.73 1.69
C ALA A 41 -10.80 -5.91 1.58
N LYS A 42 -10.30 -6.21 0.36
CA LYS A 42 -9.25 -7.21 0.14
C LYS A 42 -7.96 -6.89 0.90
N ALA A 43 -7.51 -5.63 0.87
CA ALA A 43 -6.34 -5.21 1.65
C ALA A 43 -6.54 -5.43 3.16
N ARG A 44 -7.76 -5.18 3.66
CA ARG A 44 -8.11 -5.41 5.06
C ARG A 44 -8.17 -6.91 5.40
N GLU A 45 -8.76 -7.73 4.54
CA GLU A 45 -8.81 -9.19 4.70
C GLU A 45 -7.39 -9.79 4.69
N ALA A 46 -6.54 -9.31 3.78
CA ALA A 46 -5.12 -9.70 3.74
C ALA A 46 -4.40 -9.36 5.05
N ALA A 47 -4.69 -8.21 5.67
CA ALA A 47 -4.13 -7.84 6.96
C ALA A 47 -4.85 -8.45 8.17
N ALA A 48 -6.01 -9.10 8.00
CA ALA A 48 -6.89 -9.47 9.12
C ALA A 48 -6.24 -10.43 10.13
N HIS A 49 -5.23 -11.19 9.71
CA HIS A 49 -4.47 -12.10 10.56
C HIS A 49 -3.32 -11.42 11.34
N LEU A 50 -3.02 -10.15 11.06
CA LEU A 50 -1.99 -9.36 11.74
C LEU A 50 -2.51 -8.77 13.06
N VAL A 51 -1.60 -8.51 13.99
CA VAL A 51 -1.93 -7.81 15.25
C VAL A 51 -2.15 -6.33 14.97
N LYS A 52 -3.36 -5.84 15.27
CA LYS A 52 -3.81 -4.45 15.01
C LYS A 52 -3.61 -4.04 13.54
N PRO A 53 -4.42 -4.62 12.63
CA PRO A 53 -4.26 -4.37 11.21
C PRO A 53 -4.64 -2.93 10.85
N VAL A 54 -3.84 -2.33 9.98
CA VAL A 54 -4.09 -1.02 9.40
C VAL A 54 -4.01 -1.10 7.89
N VAL A 55 -4.77 -0.25 7.21
CA VAL A 55 -4.80 -0.18 5.75
C VAL A 55 -4.34 1.20 5.33
N PHE A 56 -3.21 1.25 4.63
CA PHE A 56 -2.73 2.45 3.98
C PHE A 56 -3.46 2.65 2.66
N SER A 57 -3.81 3.89 2.38
CA SER A 57 -4.17 4.36 1.06
C SER A 57 -2.90 4.85 0.36
N VAL A 58 -2.72 4.44 -0.89
CA VAL A 58 -1.58 4.76 -1.74
C VAL A 58 -2.08 5.56 -2.93
N TYR A 59 -1.58 6.78 -3.10
CA TYR A 59 -1.85 7.63 -4.27
C TYR A 59 -1.05 7.15 -5.48
N ALA A 60 -1.39 5.97 -5.99
CA ALA A 60 -0.65 5.29 -7.05
C ALA A 60 -0.67 6.07 -8.38
N GLY A 61 -1.76 6.77 -8.70
CA GLY A 61 -1.84 7.61 -9.89
C GLY A 61 -0.87 8.79 -9.86
N ALA A 62 -0.74 9.44 -8.70
CA ALA A 62 0.23 10.51 -8.47
C ALA A 62 1.66 9.97 -8.51
N ALA A 63 1.92 8.87 -7.79
CA ALA A 63 3.22 8.21 -7.76
C ALA A 63 3.69 7.76 -9.17
N PHE A 64 2.79 7.22 -9.98
CA PHE A 64 3.08 6.83 -11.36
C PHE A 64 3.42 8.04 -12.24
N SER A 65 2.70 9.16 -12.06
CA SER A 65 2.98 10.41 -12.76
C SER A 65 4.35 11.00 -12.41
N GLU A 66 4.81 10.75 -11.19
CA GLU A 66 6.15 11.13 -10.71
C GLU A 66 7.25 10.11 -11.10
N GLY A 67 6.89 9.07 -11.87
CA GLY A 67 7.82 8.11 -12.45
C GLY A 67 7.97 6.78 -11.69
N GLN A 68 7.14 6.51 -10.67
CA GLN A 68 7.13 5.20 -10.02
C GLN A 68 6.51 4.12 -10.90
N SER A 69 7.14 2.94 -10.89
CA SER A 69 6.72 1.79 -11.67
C SER A 69 5.67 0.96 -10.93
N PHE A 70 4.53 0.72 -11.58
CA PHE A 70 3.48 -0.18 -11.10
C PHE A 70 3.19 -1.26 -12.14
N SER A 71 2.82 -2.45 -11.70
CA SER A 71 2.42 -3.57 -12.58
C SER A 71 1.21 -4.29 -11.99
N SER A 72 0.18 -4.58 -12.79
CA SER A 72 -0.92 -5.45 -12.36
C SER A 72 -0.49 -6.92 -12.48
N ALA A 73 -0.64 -7.66 -11.38
CA ALA A 73 -0.44 -9.11 -11.31
C ALA A 73 -1.77 -9.88 -11.50
N ALA A 74 -2.88 -9.29 -11.05
CA ALA A 74 -4.24 -9.77 -11.27
C ALA A 74 -5.21 -8.57 -11.24
N ASP A 75 -6.50 -8.80 -11.51
CA ASP A 75 -7.55 -7.76 -11.52
C ASP A 75 -7.45 -6.81 -10.31
N ASP A 76 -7.20 -7.35 -9.11
CA ASP A 76 -7.13 -6.58 -7.87
C ASP A 76 -5.78 -6.62 -7.15
N LEU A 77 -4.74 -7.10 -7.81
CA LEU A 77 -3.39 -7.22 -7.24
C LEU A 77 -2.39 -6.43 -8.09
N TRP A 78 -1.67 -5.53 -7.43
CA TRP A 78 -0.69 -4.63 -8.00
C TRP A 78 0.65 -4.80 -7.29
N LEU A 79 1.71 -4.63 -8.06
CA LEU A 79 3.09 -4.75 -7.65
C LEU A 79 3.82 -3.45 -7.95
N THR A 80 4.64 -3.00 -7.00
CA THR A 80 5.57 -1.89 -7.19
C THR A 80 6.86 -2.15 -6.42
N GLU A 81 7.97 -1.58 -6.87
CA GLU A 81 9.25 -1.75 -6.18
C GLU A 81 9.24 -1.00 -4.85
N SER A 82 8.75 0.24 -4.81
CA SER A 82 8.65 1.02 -3.59
C SER A 82 7.68 2.19 -3.76
N VAL A 83 7.14 2.69 -2.65
CA VAL A 83 6.28 3.89 -2.62
C VAL A 83 6.84 4.90 -1.63
N HIS A 84 7.01 6.13 -2.10
CA HIS A 84 7.48 7.24 -1.24
C HIS A 84 6.42 7.58 -0.18
N PRO A 85 6.82 7.91 1.07
CA PRO A 85 5.87 8.23 2.13
C PRO A 85 4.92 9.38 1.79
N ASP A 86 5.31 10.34 0.94
CA ASP A 86 4.43 11.42 0.46
C ASP A 86 3.18 10.93 -0.28
N PHE A 87 3.23 9.73 -0.87
CA PHE A 87 2.08 9.12 -1.54
C PHE A 87 1.32 8.15 -0.64
N LEU A 88 1.70 8.03 0.64
CA LEU A 88 1.06 7.17 1.61
C LEU A 88 0.18 7.98 2.55
N TYR A 89 -1.06 7.53 2.69
CA TYR A 89 -2.02 8.11 3.61
C TYR A 89 -2.58 7.02 4.51
N LEU A 90 -2.38 7.18 5.81
CA LEU A 90 -3.06 6.37 6.81
C LEU A 90 -4.20 7.19 7.40
N PRO A 91 -5.48 6.87 7.11
CA PRO A 91 -6.58 7.52 7.81
C PRO A 91 -6.46 7.23 9.30
N HIS A 92 -6.34 8.28 10.10
CA HIS A 92 -6.31 8.15 11.55
C HIS A 92 -7.65 7.57 12.00
N VAL A 93 -7.66 6.30 12.40
CA VAL A 93 -8.87 5.66 12.92
C VAL A 93 -9.09 6.24 14.32
N ARG A 94 -9.92 7.27 14.44
CA ARG A 94 -10.48 7.75 15.71
C ARG A 94 -11.27 6.60 16.33
N GLY A 95 -10.65 5.86 17.25
CA GLY A 95 -11.30 4.70 17.86
C GLY A 95 -10.38 3.91 18.79
N ALA A 96 -9.66 4.59 19.67
CA ALA A 96 -9.04 3.99 20.84
C ALA A 96 -9.19 4.98 22.00
N GLU A 97 -10.42 5.09 22.51
CA GLU A 97 -10.69 5.49 23.89
C GLU A 97 -11.06 4.24 24.68
#